data_AF-X1F6I3-F1
#
_entry.id   AF-X1F6I3-F1
#
_cell.length_a   1.000
_cell.length_b   1.000
_cell.length_c   1.000
_cell.angle_alpha   90.00
_cell.angle_beta   90.00
_cell.angle_gamma   90.00
#
_symmetry.space_group_name_H-M   'P 1'
#
loop_
_entity.id
_entity.type
_entity.pdbx_description
1 polymer ?
#
loop_
_entity_poly.entity_id
_entity_poly.type
_entity_poly.pdbx_seq_one_letter_code
_entity_poly.pdbx_strand_id
1 'polypeptide(L)'
;LKKTEKLIEENVELRDIVDTLPIYEINKDIANLIRTDNLSDRVKISNLRRSLVIYIERNKRNQPFLISISERVEETIKRLEEKQISVQLALDDLINLSEGISKTEDEQQKSGLGKEEYSIYWILKKHKVDEPEEMAIQMNKELEENREWFYNKKIEQTLRKELYKLLFRYGDKIGYEDSPSKLKVI
;
A
#
# COMPACT_ATOMS: atom_id res chain seq x y z
N LEU A 1 12.49 -27.93 -39.24
CA LEU A 1 12.90 -27.88 -37.81
C LEU A 1 13.77 -26.68 -37.44
N LYS A 2 14.51 -26.04 -38.37
CA LYS A 2 15.35 -24.85 -38.10
C LYS A 2 14.62 -23.54 -37.71
N LYS A 3 13.29 -23.48 -37.76
CA LYS A 3 12.52 -22.27 -37.39
C LYS A 3 12.11 -22.25 -35.91
N THR A 4 12.16 -23.39 -35.24
CA THR A 4 11.78 -23.50 -33.82
C THR A 4 12.97 -23.26 -32.89
N GLU A 5 14.20 -23.59 -33.30
CA GLU A 5 15.43 -23.29 -32.54
C GLU A 5 15.68 -21.78 -32.38
N LYS A 6 15.47 -21.00 -33.43
CA LYS A 6 15.67 -19.53 -33.39
C LYS A 6 14.69 -18.81 -32.44
N LEU A 7 13.47 -19.33 -32.32
CA LEU A 7 12.44 -18.83 -31.39
C LEU A 7 12.72 -19.24 -29.94
N ILE A 8 13.50 -20.31 -29.73
CA ILE A 8 13.91 -20.75 -28.41
C ILE A 8 15.10 -19.91 -27.92
N GLU A 9 16.05 -19.56 -28.80
CA GLU A 9 17.17 -18.65 -28.44
C GLU A 9 16.67 -17.27 -27.99
N GLU A 10 15.73 -16.64 -28.71
CA GLU A 10 15.19 -15.30 -28.34
C GLU A 10 14.42 -15.30 -27.00
N ASN A 11 13.86 -16.44 -26.58
CA ASN A 11 13.15 -16.54 -25.30
C ASN A 11 14.05 -16.93 -24.12
N VAL A 12 15.24 -17.48 -24.39
CA VAL A 12 16.20 -17.88 -23.35
C VAL A 12 16.98 -16.66 -22.86
N GLU A 13 17.38 -15.74 -23.74
CA GLU A 13 18.05 -14.49 -23.35
C GLU A 13 17.19 -13.61 -22.42
N LEU A 14 15.86 -13.59 -22.62
CA LEU A 14 14.95 -12.85 -21.75
C LEU A 14 14.83 -13.44 -20.33
N ARG A 15 15.08 -14.74 -20.15
CA ARG A 15 15.02 -15.37 -18.82
C ARG A 15 16.24 -15.03 -17.95
N ASP A 16 17.43 -14.99 -18.55
CA ASP A 16 18.66 -14.66 -17.82
C ASP A 16 18.71 -13.17 -17.40
N ILE A 17 18.02 -12.29 -18.13
CA ILE A 17 17.89 -10.87 -17.77
C ILE A 17 17.00 -10.67 -16.54
N VAL A 18 15.98 -11.52 -16.30
CA VAL A 18 15.03 -11.36 -15.18
C VAL A 18 15.66 -11.71 -13.82
N ASP A 19 16.68 -12.57 -13.80
CA ASP A 19 17.37 -12.97 -12.56
C ASP A 19 18.52 -12.03 -12.14
N THR A 20 18.86 -11.02 -12.96
CA THR A 20 19.94 -10.04 -12.67
C THR A 20 19.44 -8.62 -12.44
N LEU A 21 18.12 -8.38 -12.46
CA LEU A 21 17.56 -7.05 -12.26
C LEU A 21 17.86 -6.52 -10.84
N PRO A 22 18.29 -5.25 -10.71
CA PRO A 22 18.60 -4.67 -9.41
C PRO A 22 17.36 -4.67 -8.52
N ILE A 23 17.53 -5.21 -7.31
CA ILE A 23 16.55 -5.09 -6.23
C ILE A 23 16.84 -3.76 -5.55
N TYR A 24 15.88 -2.84 -5.58
CA TYR A 24 16.02 -1.58 -4.87
C TYR A 24 15.77 -1.81 -3.38
N GLU A 25 16.72 -1.41 -2.54
CA GLU A 25 16.54 -1.47 -1.10
C GLU A 25 15.54 -0.39 -0.65
N ILE A 26 14.52 -0.77 0.13
CA ILE A 26 13.54 0.18 0.68
C ILE A 26 14.19 0.93 1.85
N ASN A 27 14.82 2.06 1.56
CA ASN A 27 15.52 2.91 2.53
C ASN A 27 15.19 4.39 2.31
N LYS A 28 15.84 5.29 3.06
CA LYS A 28 15.57 6.74 3.02
C LYS A 28 15.96 7.39 1.67
N ASP A 29 16.88 6.78 0.92
CA ASP A 29 17.40 7.29 -0.35
C ASP A 29 16.71 6.70 -1.58
N ILE A 30 15.75 5.78 -1.39
CA ILE A 30 15.08 5.02 -2.44
C ILE A 30 14.54 5.90 -3.57
N ALA A 31 13.94 7.04 -3.24
CA ALA A 31 13.37 7.93 -4.24
C ALA A 31 14.43 8.60 -5.11
N ASN A 32 15.55 9.02 -4.49
CA ASN A 32 16.66 9.60 -5.22
C ASN A 32 17.30 8.57 -6.13
N LEU A 33 17.56 7.36 -5.60
CA LEU A 33 18.11 6.24 -6.36
C LEU A 33 17.31 5.99 -7.64
N ILE A 34 15.99 5.82 -7.53
CA ILE A 34 15.13 5.50 -8.67
C ILE A 34 15.01 6.65 -9.67
N ARG A 35 14.94 7.90 -9.19
CA ARG A 35 14.87 9.07 -10.08
C ARG A 35 16.15 9.27 -10.88
N THR A 36 17.31 8.98 -10.28
CA THR A 36 18.62 9.11 -10.94
C THR A 36 19.07 7.90 -11.74
N ASP A 37 18.39 6.76 -11.59
CA ASP A 37 18.71 5.54 -12.35
C ASP A 37 18.39 5.73 -13.85
N ASN A 38 19.24 5.22 -14.72
CA ASN A 38 19.14 5.32 -16.18
C ASN A 38 18.25 4.24 -16.80
N LEU A 39 17.69 3.32 -16.00
CA LEU A 39 16.71 2.34 -16.46
C LEU A 39 15.43 3.02 -17.00
N SER A 40 14.77 2.37 -17.96
CA SER A 40 13.44 2.84 -18.40
C SER A 40 12.42 2.75 -17.26
N ASP A 41 11.43 3.64 -17.24
CA ASP A 41 10.41 3.68 -16.19
C ASP A 41 9.66 2.35 -16.03
N ARG A 42 9.41 1.63 -17.14
CA ARG A 42 8.78 0.30 -17.08
C ARG A 42 9.63 -0.72 -16.33
N VAL A 43 10.96 -0.68 -16.54
CA VAL A 43 11.89 -1.54 -15.81
C VAL A 43 11.96 -1.12 -14.34
N LYS A 44 12.00 0.19 -14.06
CA LYS A 44 11.95 0.73 -12.69
C LYS A 44 10.69 0.27 -11.95
N ILE A 45 9.51 0.33 -12.58
CA ILE A 45 8.25 -0.15 -12.01
C ILE A 45 8.33 -1.63 -11.67
N SER A 46 8.82 -2.47 -12.60
CA SER A 46 8.97 -3.92 -12.37
C SER A 46 9.88 -4.21 -11.18
N ASN A 47 11.06 -3.57 -11.14
CA ASN A 47 12.05 -3.75 -10.09
C ASN A 47 11.54 -3.23 -8.74
N LEU A 48 10.88 -2.08 -8.72
CA LEU A 48 10.34 -1.48 -7.51
C LEU A 48 9.17 -2.29 -6.95
N ARG A 49 8.27 -2.78 -7.81
CA ARG A 49 7.20 -3.71 -7.42
C ARG A 49 7.80 -4.96 -6.76
N ARG A 50 8.79 -5.60 -7.39
CA ARG A 50 9.47 -6.78 -6.83
C ARG A 50 10.10 -6.47 -5.47
N SER A 51 10.76 -5.32 -5.36
CA SER A 51 11.41 -4.88 -4.13
C SER A 51 10.41 -4.65 -2.99
N LEU A 52 9.29 -4.00 -3.28
CA LEU A 52 8.19 -3.79 -2.34
C LEU A 52 7.58 -5.11 -1.88
N VAL A 53 7.29 -6.04 -2.79
CA VAL A 53 6.73 -7.36 -2.44
C VAL A 53 7.68 -8.11 -1.50
N ILE A 54 8.98 -8.15 -1.81
CA ILE A 54 9.97 -8.82 -0.96
C ILE A 54 10.05 -8.17 0.41
N TYR A 55 10.08 -6.83 0.48
CA TYR A 55 10.13 -6.11 1.74
C TYR A 55 8.88 -6.36 2.59
N ILE A 56 7.69 -6.30 1.99
CA ILE A 56 6.41 -6.52 2.66
C ILE A 56 6.35 -7.94 3.22
N GLU A 57 6.67 -8.96 2.43
CA GLU A 57 6.63 -10.35 2.89
C GLU A 57 7.53 -10.61 4.09
N ARG A 58 8.70 -9.97 4.13
CA ARG A 58 9.66 -10.10 5.25
C ARG A 58 9.19 -9.40 6.52
N ASN A 59 8.46 -8.29 6.40
CA ASN A 59 8.20 -7.38 7.53
C ASN A 59 6.73 -7.34 7.99
N LYS A 60 5.75 -7.78 7.19
CA LYS A 60 4.31 -7.62 7.46
C LYS A 60 3.83 -8.18 8.81
N ARG A 61 4.53 -9.19 9.36
CA ARG A 61 4.22 -9.73 10.70
C ARG A 61 4.51 -8.73 11.82
N ASN A 62 5.56 -7.94 11.68
CA ASN A 62 5.98 -6.95 12.68
C ASN A 62 5.44 -5.56 12.39
N GLN A 63 5.06 -5.30 11.13
CA GLN A 63 4.60 -4.03 10.62
C GLN A 63 3.30 -4.25 9.82
N PRO A 64 2.13 -4.42 10.50
CA PRO A 64 0.89 -4.84 9.83
C PRO A 64 0.38 -3.83 8.79
N PHE A 65 0.74 -2.55 8.91
CA PHE A 65 0.41 -1.50 7.93
C PHE A 65 0.90 -1.83 6.53
N LEU A 66 1.96 -2.64 6.39
CA LEU A 66 2.51 -3.11 5.12
C LEU A 66 1.49 -3.92 4.30
N ILE A 67 0.46 -4.49 4.91
CA ILE A 67 -0.62 -5.16 4.20
C ILE A 67 -1.39 -4.15 3.33
N SER A 68 -1.73 -2.99 3.90
CA SER A 68 -2.40 -1.91 3.14
C SER A 68 -1.51 -1.32 2.03
N ILE A 69 -0.19 -1.32 2.22
CA ILE A 69 0.76 -0.98 1.16
C ILE A 69 0.66 -1.98 0.02
N SER A 70 0.64 -3.28 0.33
CA SER A 70 0.57 -4.36 -0.66
C SER A 70 -0.64 -4.19 -1.58
N GLU A 71 -1.81 -3.93 -0.99
CA GLU A 71 -3.04 -3.68 -1.72
C GLU A 71 -2.90 -2.48 -2.67
N ARG A 72 -2.24 -1.40 -2.21
CA ARG A 72 -2.05 -0.20 -3.03
C ARG A 72 -1.00 -0.36 -4.12
N VAL A 73 0.01 -1.19 -3.90
CA VAL A 73 0.95 -1.61 -4.95
C VAL A 73 0.17 -2.35 -6.04
N GLU A 74 -0.65 -3.33 -5.67
CA GLU A 74 -1.46 -4.09 -6.62
C GLU A 74 -2.46 -3.20 -7.37
N GLU A 75 -3.13 -2.28 -6.68
CA GLU A 75 -4.03 -1.31 -7.30
C GLU A 75 -3.31 -0.43 -8.33
N THR A 76 -2.13 0.09 -7.99
CA THR A 76 -1.33 0.94 -8.88
C THR A 76 -0.94 0.18 -10.15
N ILE A 77 -0.48 -1.07 -10.00
CA ILE A 77 -0.11 -1.93 -11.13
C ILE A 77 -1.33 -2.25 -11.99
N LYS A 78 -2.46 -2.61 -11.37
CA LYS A 78 -3.71 -2.89 -12.09
C LYS A 78 -4.17 -1.68 -12.89
N ARG A 79 -4.19 -0.48 -12.30
CA ARG A 79 -4.58 0.76 -12.99
C ARG A 79 -3.65 1.08 -14.16
N LEU A 80 -2.34 0.78 -14.03
CA LEU A 80 -1.39 0.92 -15.12
C LEU A 80 -1.67 -0.08 -16.26
N GLU A 81 -1.91 -1.35 -15.94
CA GLU A 81 -2.24 -2.41 -16.91
C GLU A 81 -3.55 -2.11 -17.65
N GLU A 82 -4.55 -1.60 -16.94
CA GLU A 82 -5.84 -1.16 -17.48
C GLU A 82 -5.76 0.21 -18.20
N LYS A 83 -4.55 0.80 -18.30
CA LYS A 83 -4.29 2.10 -18.94
C LYS A 83 -5.07 3.27 -18.33
N GLN A 84 -5.46 3.17 -17.07
CA GLN A 84 -6.13 4.25 -16.33
C GLN A 84 -5.15 5.31 -15.84
N ILE A 85 -3.87 4.96 -15.68
CA ILE A 85 -2.78 5.88 -15.32
C ILE A 85 -1.60 5.72 -16.27
N SER A 86 -0.79 6.77 -16.37
CA SER A 86 0.45 6.76 -17.15
C SER A 86 1.54 5.96 -16.44
N VAL A 87 2.57 5.56 -17.20
CA VAL A 87 3.78 4.92 -16.67
C VAL A 87 4.45 5.83 -15.62
N GLN A 88 4.56 7.12 -15.91
CA GLN A 88 5.14 8.09 -14.98
C GLN A 88 4.37 8.16 -13.66
N LEU A 89 3.04 8.27 -13.73
CA LEU A 89 2.20 8.32 -12.52
C LEU A 89 2.29 7.04 -11.70
N ALA A 90 2.31 5.87 -12.35
CA ALA A 90 2.49 4.60 -11.65
C ALA A 90 3.85 4.50 -10.97
N LEU A 91 4.93 4.96 -11.63
CA LEU A 91 6.26 4.99 -11.03
C LEU A 91 6.30 5.94 -9.82
N ASP A 92 5.73 7.14 -9.94
CA ASP A 92 5.68 8.11 -8.84
C ASP A 92 4.87 7.58 -7.65
N ASP A 93 3.73 6.93 -7.90
CA ASP A 93 2.91 6.29 -6.85
C ASP A 93 3.69 5.20 -6.10
N LEU A 94 4.43 4.35 -6.81
CA LEU A 94 5.27 3.32 -6.19
C LEU A 94 6.44 3.94 -5.42
N ILE A 95 7.09 4.99 -5.93
CA ILE A 95 8.16 5.72 -5.21
C ILE A 95 7.61 6.30 -3.91
N ASN A 96 6.45 6.94 -3.96
CA ASN A 96 5.80 7.52 -2.79
C ASN A 96 5.45 6.46 -1.74
N LEU A 97 5.03 5.26 -2.16
CA LEU A 97 4.82 4.13 -1.27
C LEU A 97 6.13 3.69 -0.60
N SER A 98 7.21 3.53 -1.36
CA SER A 98 8.53 3.16 -0.82
C SER A 98 9.08 4.20 0.15
N GLU A 99 8.95 5.50 -0.15
CA GLU A 99 9.33 6.58 0.77
C GLU A 99 8.48 6.57 2.04
N GLY A 100 7.19 6.28 1.91
CA GLY A 100 6.30 6.15 3.07
C GLY A 100 6.77 5.06 4.02
N ILE A 101 7.13 3.89 3.48
CA ILE A 101 7.64 2.75 4.25
C ILE A 101 8.96 3.11 4.96
N SER A 102 9.90 3.76 4.27
CA SER A 102 11.22 4.05 4.84
C SER A 102 11.20 5.12 5.94
N LYS A 103 10.11 5.89 6.04
CA LYS A 103 9.89 6.87 7.12
C LYS A 103 9.15 6.26 8.32
N THR A 104 8.53 5.09 8.18
CA THR A 104 7.60 4.55 9.16
C THR A 104 8.22 4.22 10.52
N GLU A 105 9.40 3.60 10.60
CA GLU A 105 9.95 3.18 11.90
C GLU A 105 10.17 4.37 12.85
N ASP A 106 10.71 5.47 12.31
CA ASP A 106 10.89 6.72 13.06
C ASP A 106 9.53 7.39 13.37
N GLU A 107 8.58 7.37 12.44
CA GLU A 107 7.24 7.96 12.61
C GLU A 107 6.41 7.21 13.66
N GLN A 108 6.43 5.87 13.65
CA GLN A 108 5.69 5.04 14.59
C GLN A 108 6.24 5.16 16.00
N GLN A 109 7.56 5.18 16.17
CA GLN A 109 8.17 5.41 17.48
C GLN A 109 7.82 6.80 18.02
N LYS A 110 7.78 7.82 17.17
CA LYS A 110 7.43 9.19 17.57
C LYS A 110 5.95 9.37 17.88
N SER A 111 5.06 8.64 17.21
CA SER A 111 3.61 8.74 17.45
C SER A 111 3.16 8.03 18.73
N GLY A 112 3.98 7.10 19.25
CA GLY A 112 3.62 6.30 20.43
C GLY A 112 2.52 5.26 20.18
N LEU A 113 2.11 5.08 18.93
CA LEU A 113 1.06 4.12 18.54
C LEU A 113 1.59 2.68 18.54
N GLY A 114 0.75 1.74 18.99
CA GLY A 114 0.96 0.31 18.80
C GLY A 114 0.97 -0.10 17.32
N LYS A 115 1.29 -1.37 17.03
CA LYS A 115 1.39 -1.87 15.64
C LYS A 115 0.05 -1.83 14.91
N GLU A 116 -1.01 -2.24 15.59
CA GLU A 116 -2.37 -2.29 15.07
C GLU A 116 -2.94 -0.89 14.89
N GLU A 117 -2.77 -0.03 15.90
CA GLU A 117 -3.16 1.40 15.85
C GLU A 117 -2.45 2.13 14.72
N TYR A 118 -1.13 1.96 14.59
CA TYR A 118 -0.38 2.58 13.51
C TYR A 118 -0.86 2.12 12.13
N SER A 119 -1.29 0.87 12.00
CA SER A 119 -1.84 0.34 10.74
C SER A 119 -3.13 1.04 10.33
N ILE A 120 -4.01 1.31 11.30
CA ILE A 120 -5.23 2.09 11.07
C ILE A 120 -4.87 3.54 10.76
N TYR A 121 -4.01 4.16 11.58
CA TYR A 121 -3.52 5.53 11.40
C TYR A 121 -2.97 5.77 9.99
N TRP A 122 -2.16 4.83 9.47
CA TRP A 122 -1.53 4.99 8.17
C TRP A 122 -2.57 5.11 7.03
N ILE A 123 -3.64 4.32 7.11
CA ILE A 123 -4.77 4.38 6.17
C ILE A 123 -5.48 5.72 6.32
N LEU A 124 -5.80 6.14 7.54
CA LEU A 124 -6.49 7.41 7.83
C LEU A 124 -5.69 8.63 7.35
N LYS A 125 -4.39 8.67 7.62
CA LYS A 125 -3.45 9.71 7.16
C LYS A 125 -3.46 9.82 5.63
N LYS A 126 -3.48 8.69 4.91
CA LYS A 126 -3.56 8.70 3.44
C LYS A 126 -4.84 9.35 2.94
N HIS A 127 -5.96 9.06 3.58
CA HIS A 127 -7.26 9.64 3.24
C HIS A 127 -7.45 11.06 3.78
N LYS A 128 -6.40 11.65 4.39
CA LYS A 128 -6.40 13.00 4.96
C LYS A 128 -7.52 13.20 5.99
N VAL A 129 -7.83 12.15 6.74
CA VAL A 129 -8.80 12.22 7.84
C VAL A 129 -8.24 13.12 8.94
N ASP A 130 -9.09 13.97 9.51
CA ASP A 130 -8.72 14.84 10.63
C ASP A 130 -8.49 14.03 11.91
N GLU A 131 -7.52 14.46 12.71
CA GLU A 131 -7.12 13.80 13.97
C GLU A 131 -6.91 12.26 13.80
N PRO A 132 -6.10 11.82 12.82
CA PRO A 132 -6.02 10.41 12.42
C PRO A 132 -5.42 9.51 13.51
N GLU A 133 -4.62 10.06 14.43
CA GLU A 133 -4.04 9.34 15.57
C GLU A 133 -5.10 8.98 16.60
N GLU A 134 -5.90 9.95 17.02
CA GLU A 134 -6.98 9.74 18.00
C GLU A 134 -8.02 8.76 17.46
N MET A 135 -8.40 8.91 16.18
CA MET A 135 -9.31 7.98 15.54
C MET A 135 -8.72 6.57 15.48
N ALA A 136 -7.44 6.42 15.12
CA ALA A 136 -6.81 5.11 15.06
C ALA A 136 -6.84 4.38 16.41
N ILE A 137 -6.56 5.09 17.50
CA ILE A 137 -6.64 4.56 18.87
C ILE A 137 -8.08 4.11 19.17
N GLN A 138 -9.08 4.94 18.88
CA GLN A 138 -10.48 4.61 19.14
C GLN A 138 -10.96 3.41 18.30
N MET A 139 -10.64 3.40 17.00
CA MET A 139 -11.00 2.29 16.13
C MET A 139 -10.31 0.99 16.55
N ASN A 140 -9.04 1.04 16.96
CA ASN A 140 -8.34 -0.13 17.46
C ASN A 140 -9.02 -0.67 18.73
N LYS A 141 -9.40 0.21 19.65
CA LYS A 141 -10.13 -0.18 20.86
C LYS A 141 -11.44 -0.91 20.52
N GLU A 142 -12.24 -0.39 19.60
CA GLU A 142 -13.48 -1.05 19.16
C GLU A 142 -13.23 -2.43 18.56
N LEU A 143 -12.17 -2.58 17.75
CA LEU A 143 -11.78 -3.87 17.16
C LEU A 143 -11.35 -4.89 18.24
N GLU A 144 -10.59 -4.41 19.22
CA GLU A 144 -10.07 -5.19 20.34
C GLU A 144 -11.18 -5.69 21.28
N GLU A 145 -12.14 -4.83 21.59
CA GLU A 145 -13.31 -5.20 22.40
C GLU A 145 -14.25 -6.17 21.67
N ASN A 146 -14.18 -6.24 20.33
CA ASN A 146 -15.06 -7.05 19.49
C ASN A 146 -14.34 -8.17 18.73
N ARG A 147 -13.19 -8.68 19.20
CA ARG A 147 -12.33 -9.70 18.50
C ARG A 147 -13.06 -10.91 17.89
N GLU A 148 -14.22 -11.30 18.41
CA GLU A 148 -15.03 -12.41 17.90
C GLU A 148 -15.79 -12.10 16.60
N TRP A 149 -15.73 -10.86 16.11
CA TRP A 149 -16.46 -10.40 14.93
C TRP A 149 -16.21 -11.26 13.68
N PHE A 150 -15.01 -11.85 13.55
CA PHE A 150 -14.67 -12.76 12.44
C PHE A 150 -15.59 -13.99 12.36
N TYR A 151 -16.15 -14.42 13.48
CA TYR A 151 -16.98 -15.64 13.59
C TYR A 151 -18.45 -15.32 13.88
N ASN A 152 -18.78 -14.05 14.16
CA ASN A 152 -20.12 -13.65 14.55
C ASN A 152 -20.62 -12.45 13.73
N LYS A 153 -21.49 -12.74 12.77
CA LYS A 153 -22.08 -11.75 11.85
C LYS A 153 -22.82 -10.62 12.57
N LYS A 154 -23.45 -10.87 13.72
CA LYS A 154 -24.19 -9.82 14.46
C LYS A 154 -23.22 -8.84 15.13
N ILE A 155 -22.11 -9.35 15.67
CA ILE A 155 -21.03 -8.53 16.23
C ILE A 155 -20.37 -7.73 15.10
N GLU A 156 -20.02 -8.35 13.98
CA GLU A 156 -19.45 -7.68 12.80
C GLU A 156 -20.31 -6.53 12.29
N GLN A 157 -21.62 -6.73 12.15
CA GLN A 157 -22.55 -5.66 11.75
C GLN A 157 -22.60 -4.49 12.74
N THR A 158 -22.50 -4.78 14.04
CA THR A 158 -22.52 -3.76 15.10
C THR A 158 -21.22 -2.97 15.10
N LEU A 159 -20.09 -3.68 15.11
CA LEU A 159 -18.75 -3.10 15.01
C LEU A 159 -18.62 -2.20 13.79
N ARG A 160 -19.07 -2.65 12.61
CA ARG A 160 -19.06 -1.85 11.38
C ARG A 160 -19.79 -0.52 11.56
N LYS A 161 -20.94 -0.51 12.23
CA LYS A 161 -21.70 0.72 12.51
C LYS A 161 -20.93 1.66 13.44
N GLU A 162 -20.31 1.14 14.48
CA GLU A 162 -19.51 1.97 15.41
C GLU A 162 -18.29 2.57 14.71
N LEU A 163 -17.58 1.80 13.89
CA LEU A 163 -16.47 2.30 13.07
C LEU A 163 -16.94 3.38 12.08
N TYR A 164 -18.10 3.22 11.44
CA TYR A 164 -18.66 4.27 10.58
C TYR A 164 -19.00 5.55 11.35
N LYS A 165 -19.56 5.45 12.56
CA LYS A 165 -19.84 6.64 13.39
C LYS A 165 -18.55 7.39 13.73
N LEU A 166 -17.46 6.68 14.00
CA LEU A 166 -16.15 7.30 14.22
C LEU A 166 -15.69 8.03 12.95
N LEU A 167 -15.76 7.37 11.78
CA LEU A 167 -15.41 7.99 10.51
C LEU A 167 -16.24 9.25 10.21
N PHE A 168 -17.56 9.23 10.48
CA PHE A 168 -18.40 10.42 10.28
C PHE A 168 -18.06 11.55 11.24
N ARG A 169 -17.86 11.25 12.53
CA ARG A 169 -17.55 12.25 13.57
C ARG A 169 -16.33 13.10 13.23
N TYR A 170 -15.30 12.46 12.70
CA TYR A 170 -14.04 13.11 12.33
C TYR A 170 -14.00 13.51 10.85
N GLY A 171 -14.80 12.87 9.98
CA GLY A 171 -14.92 13.19 8.56
C GLY A 171 -15.75 14.45 8.28
N ASP A 172 -16.70 14.79 9.14
CA ASP A 172 -17.53 16.02 9.03
C ASP A 172 -16.72 17.33 9.23
N LYS A 173 -15.46 17.25 9.68
CA LYS A 173 -14.53 18.39 9.71
C LYS A 173 -13.89 18.67 8.33
N ILE A 174 -14.01 17.76 7.37
CA ILE A 174 -13.64 17.97 5.96
C ILE A 174 -14.85 18.58 5.26
N GLY A 175 -14.72 19.84 4.85
CA GLY A 175 -15.74 20.53 4.06
C GLY A 175 -16.24 19.68 2.90
N TYR A 176 -17.57 19.61 2.77
CA TYR A 176 -18.35 18.88 1.77
C TYR A 176 -18.02 19.31 0.32
N GLU A 177 -16.83 18.98 -0.21
CA GLU A 177 -16.55 19.19 -1.65
C GLU A 177 -16.11 17.92 -2.40
N ASP A 178 -15.63 16.86 -1.73
CA ASP A 178 -15.11 15.67 -2.43
C ASP A 178 -15.55 14.32 -1.80
N SER A 179 -16.80 14.20 -1.35
CA SER A 179 -17.36 12.89 -0.96
C SER A 179 -17.66 12.01 -2.19
N PRO A 180 -17.08 10.80 -2.32
CA PRO A 180 -17.62 9.79 -3.20
C PRO A 180 -18.87 9.21 -2.55
N SER A 181 -19.97 9.95 -2.64
CA SER A 181 -21.31 9.53 -2.27
C SER A 181 -21.80 8.39 -3.17
N LYS A 182 -21.25 7.18 -3.00
CA LYS A 182 -21.79 5.88 -3.44
C LYS A 182 -21.30 4.74 -2.55
N LEU A 183 -21.45 4.83 -1.23
CA LEU A 183 -21.66 3.63 -0.43
C LEU A 183 -23.17 3.44 -0.29
N LYS A 184 -23.78 2.91 -1.37
CA LYS A 184 -25.09 2.25 -1.25
C LYS A 184 -24.86 0.99 -0.43
N VAL A 185 -25.16 1.08 0.86
CA VAL A 185 -25.37 -0.08 1.72
C VAL A 185 -26.63 -0.78 1.20
N ILE A 186 -26.45 -1.94 0.58
CA ILE A 186 -27.46 -3.00 0.45
C ILE A 186 -27.11 -4.05 1.51
#